data_AF-A0A0Q8EI66-F1
#
_entry.id   AF-A0A0Q8EI66-F1
#
_cell.length_a   1.000
_cell.length_b   1.000
_cell.length_c   1.000
_cell.angle_alpha   90.00
_cell.angle_beta   90.00
_cell.angle_gamma   90.00
#
_symmetry.space_group_name_H-M   'P 1'
#
loop_
_entity.id
_entity.type
_entity.pdbx_description
1 polymer ?
#
loop_
_entity_poly.entity_id
_entity_poly.type
_entity_poly.pdbx_seq_one_letter_code
_entity_poly.pdbx_strand_id
1 'polypeptide(L)' 'MTPTQTPAPRTNLPGVDLERITFEQAKGWRCALCNTPLTADRALGTFTAETGLLTEPTELWACARPCR' A
#
# COMPACT_ATOMS: atom_id res chain seq x y z
N MET A 1 24.36 -2.01 15.59
CA MET A 1 23.38 -1.01 15.14
C MET A 1 23.22 -1.21 13.65
N THR A 2 22.28 -2.06 13.23
CA THR A 2 22.00 -2.27 11.80
C THR A 2 21.35 -0.97 11.29
N PRO A 3 21.84 -0.33 10.21
CA PRO A 3 21.13 0.79 9.65
C PRO A 3 19.77 0.25 9.19
N THR A 4 18.69 0.71 9.83
CA THR A 4 17.32 0.54 9.34
C THR A 4 17.27 1.26 8.00
N GLN A 5 17.60 0.54 6.93
CA GLN A 5 17.52 1.02 5.58
C GLN A 5 16.03 1.15 5.29
N THR A 6 15.46 2.34 5.48
CA THR A 6 14.11 2.66 5.03
C THR A 6 14.08 2.31 3.54
N PRO A 7 13.33 1.28 3.11
CA PRO A 7 13.32 0.88 1.72
C PRO A 7 12.84 2.06 0.87
N ALA A 8 13.50 2.30 -0.25
CA ALA A 8 13.04 3.33 -1.18
C ALA A 8 11.57 3.08 -1.57
N PRO A 9 10.75 4.13 -1.74
CA PRO A 9 9.36 3.99 -2.14
C PRO A 9 9.26 3.23 -3.46
N ARG A 10 8.37 2.24 -3.52
CA ARG A 10 8.15 1.44 -4.73
C ARG A 10 7.09 2.10 -5.61
N THR A 11 7.30 2.06 -6.91
CA THR A 11 6.34 2.61 -7.90
C THR A 11 5.47 1.57 -8.56
N ASN A 12 5.60 0.30 -8.16
CA ASN A 12 4.82 -0.79 -8.72
C ASN A 12 4.41 -1.79 -7.63
N LEU A 13 3.12 -2.10 -7.58
CA LEU A 13 2.54 -3.14 -6.74
C LEU A 13 1.77 -4.12 -7.66
N PRO A 14 2.20 -5.40 -7.78
CA PRO A 14 1.57 -6.35 -8.68
C PRO A 14 0.05 -6.48 -8.42
N GLY A 15 -0.74 -6.30 -9.47
CA GLY A 15 -2.21 -6.41 -9.40
C GLY A 15 -2.91 -5.19 -8.81
N VAL A 16 -2.20 -4.08 -8.58
CA VAL A 16 -2.77 -2.82 -8.09
C VAL A 16 -2.34 -1.68 -8.98
N ASP A 17 -3.33 -0.91 -9.41
CA ASP A 17 -3.10 0.39 -10.03
C ASP A 17 -2.96 1.43 -8.92
N LEU A 18 -1.72 1.88 -8.69
CA LEU A 18 -1.39 2.85 -7.64
C LEU A 18 -2.02 4.23 -7.89
N GLU A 19 -2.25 4.61 -9.15
CA GLU A 19 -2.87 5.89 -9.50
C GLU A 19 -4.38 5.88 -9.21
N ARG A 20 -4.97 4.69 -9.10
CA ARG A 20 -6.38 4.47 -8.77
C ARG A 20 -6.63 4.00 -7.35
N ILE A 21 -5.59 3.98 -6.51
CA ILE A 21 -5.74 3.74 -5.07
C ILE A 21 -6.71 4.77 -4.50
N THR A 22 -7.70 4.27 -3.76
CA THR A 22 -8.67 5.12 -3.08
C THR A 22 -8.10 5.69 -1.79
N PHE A 23 -8.69 6.79 -1.31
CA PHE A 23 -8.30 7.40 -0.04
C PHE A 23 -8.36 6.40 1.13
N GLU A 24 -9.39 5.57 1.20
CA GLU A 24 -9.54 4.55 2.26
C GLU A 24 -8.42 3.49 2.21
N GLN A 25 -7.94 3.14 1.01
CA GLN A 25 -6.83 2.21 0.85
C GLN A 25 -5.48 2.86 1.23
N ALA A 26 -5.25 4.11 0.81
CA ALA A 26 -4.06 4.87 1.19
C ALA A 26 -3.97 5.12 2.71
N LYS A 27 -5.13 5.24 3.39
CA LYS A 27 -5.20 5.37 4.85
C LYS A 27 -5.07 4.04 5.60
N GLY A 28 -4.98 2.91 4.90
CA GLY A 28 -4.94 1.59 5.53
C GLY A 28 -6.26 1.17 6.18
N TRP A 29 -7.40 1.72 5.75
CA TRP A 29 -8.73 1.27 6.21
C TRP A 29 -9.24 0.10 5.37
N ARG A 30 -8.83 0.06 4.10
CA ARG A 30 -9.20 -0.98 3.15
C ARG A 30 -7.95 -1.59 2.53
N CYS A 31 -8.03 -2.87 2.22
CA CYS A 31 -6.97 -3.60 1.58
C CYS A 31 -6.65 -2.99 0.20
N ALA A 32 -5.38 -2.67 -0.04
CA ALA A 32 -4.91 -2.17 -1.33
C ALA A 32 -5.19 -3.15 -2.48
N LEU A 33 -5.29 -4.46 -2.20
CA LEU A 33 -5.48 -5.52 -3.22
C LEU A 33 -6.95 -5.81 -3.56
N CYS A 34 -7.82 -5.94 -2.54
CA CYS A 34 -9.21 -6.38 -2.75
C CYS A 34 -10.26 -5.37 -2.29
N ASN A 35 -9.82 -4.19 -1.84
CA ASN A 35 -10.68 -3.13 -1.34
C ASN A 35 -11.66 -3.59 -0.23
N THR A 36 -11.33 -4.63 0.53
CA THR A 36 -12.12 -5.09 1.68
C THR A 36 -11.65 -4.37 2.95
N PRO A 37 -12.54 -4.03 3.91
CA PRO A 37 -12.13 -3.46 5.19
C PRO A 37 -11.06 -4.31 5.89
N LEU A 38 -10.02 -3.66 6.37
CA LEU A 38 -8.93 -4.33 7.07
C LEU A 38 -9.34 -4.61 8.52
N THR A 39 -9.39 -5.90 8.87
CA THR A 39 -9.57 -6.37 10.25
C THR A 39 -8.28 -6.92 10.84
N ALA A 40 -7.46 -7.53 9.99
CA ALA A 40 -6.07 -7.88 10.25
C ALA A 40 -5.28 -7.58 8.98
N ASP A 41 -4.24 -6.76 9.12
CA ASP A 41 -3.47 -6.24 8.01
C ASP A 41 -2.03 -6.78 7.99
N ARG A 42 -1.40 -6.64 6.83
CA ARG A 42 0.04 -6.81 6.62
C ARG A 42 0.56 -5.63 5.81
N ALA A 43 1.69 -5.08 6.22
CA ALA A 43 2.37 -4.06 5.45
C ALA A 43 2.86 -4.63 4.11
N LEU A 44 2.52 -3.95 3.02
CA LEU A 44 3.10 -4.21 1.69
C LEU A 44 4.40 -3.42 1.49
N GLY A 45 4.59 -2.36 2.28
CA GLY A 45 5.68 -1.41 2.22
C GLY A 45 5.21 -0.04 1.74
N THR A 46 6.18 0.84 1.50
CA THR A 46 5.94 2.22 1.07
C THR A 46 5.90 2.30 -0.45
N PHE A 47 4.88 2.96 -0.98
CA PHE A 47 4.65 3.15 -2.41
C PHE A 47 4.49 4.62 -2.75
N THR A 48 4.82 4.96 -4.00
CA THR A 48 4.54 6.27 -4.58
C THR A 48 4.12 6.11 -6.04
N ALA A 49 3.35 7.05 -6.56
CA ALA A 49 2.89 7.10 -7.94
C ALA A 49 3.13 8.50 -8.51
N GLU A 50 3.27 8.60 -9.83
CA GLU A 50 3.45 9.89 -10.50
C GLU A 50 2.20 10.77 -10.39
N THR A 51 1.02 10.14 -10.36
CA THR A 51 -0.27 10.82 -10.21
C THR A 51 -1.19 10.12 -9.20
N GLY A 52 -2.33 10.74 -8.91
CA GLY A 52 -3.32 10.20 -7.96
C GLY A 52 -3.01 10.57 -6.50
N LEU A 53 -3.39 9.69 -5.57
CA LEU A 53 -3.26 9.96 -4.13
C LEU A 53 -1.90 9.58 -3.54
N LEU A 54 -1.10 8.79 -4.25
CA LEU A 54 0.19 8.30 -3.77
C LEU A 54 1.36 9.13 -4.29
N THR A 55 1.17 10.43 -4.54
CA THR A 55 2.25 11.35 -4.97
C THR A 55 3.36 11.52 -3.91
N GLU A 56 3.06 11.16 -2.66
CA GLU A 56 4.02 11.10 -1.56
C GLU A 56 4.22 9.64 -1.10
N PRO A 57 5.42 9.28 -0.59
CA PRO A 57 5.69 7.95 -0.05
C PRO A 57 4.67 7.55 1.01
N THR A 58 3.81 6.60 0.67
CA THR A 58 2.69 6.18 1.52
C THR A 58 2.77 4.69 1.77
N GLU A 59 2.64 4.27 3.02
CA GLU A 59 2.61 2.85 3.38
C GLU A 59 1.26 2.23 3.00
N LEU A 60 1.29 1.17 2.20
CA LEU A 60 0.10 0.43 1.80
C LEU A 60 -0.04 -0.87 2.58
N TRP A 61 -1.30 -1.23 2.83
CA TRP A 61 -1.67 -2.36 3.67
C TRP A 61 -2.57 -3.31 2.89
N ALA A 62 -2.37 -4.61 3.10
CA ALA A 62 -3.24 -5.66 2.57
C ALA A 62 -3.83 -6.48 3.71
N CYS A 63 -4.86 -7.28 3.41
CA CYS A 63 -5.31 -8.30 4.33
C CYS A 63 -4.14 -9.22 4.74
N ALA A 64 -4.08 -9.58 6.02
CA ALA A 64 -3.09 -10.52 6.54
C ALA A 64 -3.16 -11.88 5.81
N ARG A 65 -4.37 -12.31 5.44
CA ARG A 65 -4.59 -13.45 4.56
C ARG A 65 -4.61 -13.02 3.09
N PRO A 66 -4.18 -13.90 2.16
CA PRO A 66 -4.29 -13.63 0.73
C PRO A 66 -5.71 -13.26 0.35
N CYS A 67 -5.85 -12.21 -0.45
CA CYS A 67 -7.12 -11.89 -1.07
C CYS A 67 -7.45 -12.97 -2.09
N ARG A 68 -8.67 -13.50 -2.01
CA ARG A 68 -9.20 -14.51 -2.93
C ARG A 68 -9.96 -13.84 -4.06
#